data_AF-A0A8T3MH39-F1
#
_entry.id   AF-A0A8T3MH39-F1
#
_cell.length_a   1.000
_cell.length_b   1.000
_cell.length_c   1.000
_cell.angle_alpha   90.00
_cell.angle_beta   90.00
_cell.angle_gamma   90.00
#
_symmetry.space_group_name_H-M   'P 1'
#
loop_
_entity.id
_entity.type
_entity.pdbx_description
1 polymer ?
#
loop_
_entity_poly.entity_id
_entity_poly.type
_entity_poly.pdbx_seq_one_letter_code
_entity_poly.pdbx_strand_id
1 'polypeptide(L)'
;ALYLLGAAFFLSSIANVVYNVNQVSLRQAITPERFLGRMNATMRFIVWGTIPVGSLIGAGLSEVTDVRTTVWVGAILSLFAFLPVFFSPVRSLQRIPEPEESVTA
;
A
#
# COMPACT_ATOMS: atom_id res chain seq x y z
N ALA A 1 -23.37 -5.09 -15.36
CA ALA A 1 -22.63 -5.40 -14.11
C ALA A 1 -21.27 -6.04 -14.41
N LEU A 2 -21.20 -7.18 -15.12
CA LEU A 2 -19.95 -7.90 -15.39
C LEU A 2 -18.88 -7.06 -16.11
N TYR A 3 -19.25 -6.31 -17.15
CA TYR A 3 -18.31 -5.44 -17.88
C TYR A 3 -17.76 -4.30 -17.02
N LEU A 4 -18.60 -3.68 -16.18
CA LEU A 4 -18.17 -2.63 -15.25
C LEU A 4 -17.20 -3.19 -14.20
N LEU A 5 -17.52 -4.35 -13.64
CA LEU A 5 -16.66 -5.04 -12.68
C LEU A 5 -15.32 -5.41 -13.33
N GLY A 6 -15.35 -5.98 -14.54
CA GLY A 6 -14.15 -6.32 -15.30
C GLY A 6 -13.27 -5.10 -15.59
N ALA A 7 -13.86 -3.99 -16.04
CA ALA A 7 -13.12 -2.74 -16.25
C ALA A 7 -12.50 -2.20 -14.95
N ALA A 8 -13.24 -2.25 -13.83
CA ALA A 8 -12.75 -1.82 -12.53
C ALA A 8 -11.56 -2.69 -12.06
N PHE A 9 -11.64 -4.01 -12.20
CA PHE A 9 -10.54 -4.93 -11.87
C PHE A 9 -9.32 -4.70 -12.76
N PHE A 10 -9.54 -4.50 -14.06
CA PHE A 10 -8.46 -4.23 -15.01
C PHE A 10 -7.71 -2.94 -14.64
N LEU A 11 -8.44 -1.84 -14.43
CA LEU A 11 -7.85 -0.56 -14.05
C LEU A 11 -7.14 -0.63 -12.70
N SER A 12 -7.74 -1.33 -11.72
CA SER A 12 -7.14 -1.54 -10.40
C SER A 12 -5.86 -2.37 -10.49
N SER A 13 -5.80 -3.36 -11.38
CA SER A 13 -4.62 -4.19 -11.58
C SER A 13 -3.46 -3.39 -12.18
N ILE A 14 -3.73 -2.55 -13.18
CA ILE A 14 -2.73 -1.64 -13.75
C ILE A 14 -2.20 -0.69 -12.66
N ALA A 15 -3.10 -0.03 -11.92
CA ALA A 15 -2.72 0.88 -10.85
C ALA A 15 -1.89 0.18 -9.76
N ASN A 16 -2.24 -1.07 -9.42
CA ASN A 16 -1.54 -1.88 -8.43
C ASN A 16 -0.11 -2.19 -8.86
N VAL A 17 0.12 -2.56 -10.12
CA VAL A 17 1.46 -2.82 -10.65
C VAL A 17 2.31 -1.56 -10.60
N VAL A 18 1.78 -0.43 -11.10
CA VAL A 18 2.49 0.87 -11.08
C VAL A 18 2.85 1.26 -9.65
N TYR A 19 1.92 1.14 -8.72
CA TYR A 19 2.16 1.43 -7.30
C TYR A 19 3.22 0.51 -6.70
N ASN A 20 3.14 -0.80 -6.91
CA ASN A 20 4.07 -1.77 -6.34
C ASN A 20 5.50 -1.55 -6.82
N VAL A 21 5.69 -1.34 -8.13
CA VAL A 21 7.02 -1.08 -8.68
C VAL A 21 7.61 0.18 -8.06
N ASN A 22 6.88 1.31 -8.08
CA ASN A 22 7.37 2.56 -7.49
C ASN A 22 7.66 2.43 -5.98
N GLN A 23 6.79 1.76 -5.23
CA GLN A 23 6.95 1.58 -3.79
C GLN A 23 8.21 0.76 -3.46
N VAL A 24 8.46 -0.31 -4.20
CA VAL A 24 9.66 -1.15 -4.01
C VAL A 24 10.91 -0.39 -4.43
N SER A 25 10.91 0.22 -5.62
CA SER A 25 12.06 0.96 -6.15
C SER A 25 12.47 2.12 -5.25
N LEU A 26 11.51 2.90 -4.74
CA LEU A 26 11.79 3.98 -3.80
C LEU A 26 12.48 3.47 -2.53
N ARG A 27 11.99 2.36 -1.97
CA ARG A 27 12.62 1.76 -0.77
C ARG A 27 14.03 1.27 -1.05
N GLN A 28 14.26 0.66 -2.20
CA GLN A 28 15.58 0.20 -2.59
C GLN A 28 16.57 1.37 -2.71
N ALA A 29 16.13 2.50 -3.26
CA ALA A 29 16.96 3.69 -3.43
C ALA A 29 17.36 4.35 -2.10
N ILE A 30 16.42 4.47 -1.15
CA ILE A 30 16.67 5.16 0.13
C ILE A 30 17.28 4.25 1.20
N THR A 31 17.36 2.93 0.97
CA THR A 31 17.83 1.96 1.96
C THR A 31 19.21 1.44 1.55
N PRO A 32 20.25 1.56 2.40
CA PRO A 32 21.56 0.98 2.11
C PRO A 32 21.46 -0.53 1.87
N GLU A 33 22.27 -1.06 0.94
CA GLU A 33 22.18 -2.46 0.49
C GLU A 33 22.18 -3.48 1.64
N ARG A 34 23.07 -3.29 2.62
CA ARG A 34 23.19 -4.15 3.81
C ARG A 34 21.93 -4.22 4.69
N PHE A 35 21.01 -3.27 4.54
CA PHE A 35 19.75 -3.22 5.29
C PHE A 35 18.52 -3.62 4.47
N LEU A 36 18.66 -3.90 3.16
CA LEU A 36 17.52 -4.22 2.28
C LEU A 36 16.71 -5.42 2.76
N GLY A 37 17.38 -6.49 3.22
CA GLY A 37 16.69 -7.67 3.76
C GLY A 37 15.83 -7.35 4.99
N ARG A 38 16.36 -6.56 5.92
CA ARG A 38 15.65 -6.11 7.13
C ARG A 38 14.50 -5.17 6.78
N MET A 39 14.73 -4.21 5.89
CA MET A 39 13.70 -3.28 5.42
C MET A 39 12.54 -4.03 4.77
N ASN A 40 12.81 -5.00 3.90
CA ASN A 40 11.79 -5.79 3.24
C ASN A 40 10.99 -6.65 4.25
N ALA A 41 11.65 -7.24 5.25
CA ALA A 41 10.98 -7.97 6.32
C ALA A 41 10.03 -7.07 7.13
N THR A 42 10.50 -5.89 7.55
CA THR A 42 9.67 -4.91 8.28
C THR A 42 8.48 -4.45 7.45
N MET A 43 8.69 -4.14 6.17
CA MET A 43 7.61 -3.71 5.27
C MET A 43 6.58 -4.82 5.07
N ARG A 44 7.01 -6.07 4.90
CA ARG A 44 6.07 -7.20 4.81
C ARG A 44 5.29 -7.39 6.10
N PHE A 45 5.96 -7.30 7.26
CA PHE A 45 5.29 -7.42 8.55
C PHE A 45 4.23 -6.32 8.73
N ILE A 46 4.56 -5.06 8.42
CA ILE A 46 3.61 -3.94 8.54
C ILE A 46 2.47 -4.10 7.54
N VAL A 47 2.76 -4.37 6.26
CA VAL A 47 1.72 -4.44 5.21
C VAL A 47 0.81 -5.63 5.43
N TRP A 48 1.36 -6.84 5.55
CA TRP A 48 0.54 -8.05 5.69
C TRP A 48 -0.01 -8.20 7.11
N GLY A 49 0.65 -7.65 8.12
CA GLY A 49 0.17 -7.64 9.50
C GLY A 49 -1.09 -6.79 9.72
N THR A 50 -1.40 -5.84 8.82
CA THR A 50 -2.67 -5.11 8.87
C THR A 50 -3.88 -5.94 8.44
N ILE A 51 -3.67 -7.02 7.66
CA ILE A 51 -4.75 -7.90 7.20
C ILE A 51 -5.53 -8.51 8.37
N PRO A 52 -4.90 -9.23 9.33
CA PRO A 52 -5.65 -9.80 10.44
C PRO A 52 -6.36 -8.73 11.29
N VAL A 53 -5.77 -7.55 11.46
CA VAL A 53 -6.40 -6.43 12.18
C VAL A 53 -7.68 -5.97 11.46
N GLY A 54 -7.59 -5.72 10.15
CA GLY A 54 -8.74 -5.35 9.32
C GLY A 54 -9.81 -6.45 9.28
N SER A 55 -9.39 -7.72 9.22
CA SER A 55 -10.31 -8.87 9.26
C SER A 55 -11.08 -8.95 10.57
N LEU A 56 -10.41 -8.76 11.72
CA LEU A 56 -11.09 -8.76 13.03
C LEU A 56 -12.05 -7.59 13.18
N ILE A 57 -11.65 -6.39 12.76
CA ILE A 57 -12.51 -5.20 12.79
C ILE A 57 -13.73 -5.40 11.88
N GLY A 58 -13.51 -5.88 10.65
CA GLY A 58 -14.58 -6.15 9.70
C GLY A 58 -15.54 -7.24 10.18
N ALA A 59 -15.00 -8.33 10.76
CA ALA A 59 -15.80 -9.40 11.33
C ALA A 59 -16.66 -8.91 12.51
N GLY A 60 -16.06 -8.18 13.47
CA GLY A 60 -16.80 -7.61 14.59
C GLY A 60 -17.86 -6.59 14.14
N LEU A 61 -17.54 -5.76 13.13
CA LEU A 61 -18.51 -4.83 12.55
C LEU A 61 -19.70 -5.55 11.90
N SER A 62 -19.46 -6.70 11.26
CA SER A 62 -20.51 -7.53 10.66
C SER A 62 -21.37 -8.30 11.66
N GLU A 63 -20.94 -8.40 12.93
CA GLU A 63 -21.74 -9.01 13.99
C GLU A 63 -22.77 -8.01 14.55
N VAL A 64 -22.39 -6.73 14.64
CA VAL A 64 -23.25 -5.65 15.17
C VAL A 64 -24.02 -4.88 14.09
N THR A 65 -23.70 -5.09 12.82
CA THR A 65 -24.39 -4.50 11.65
C THR A 65 -24.71 -5.56 10.60
N ASP A 66 -25.47 -5.20 9.55
CA ASP A 66 -25.66 -6.09 8.41
C ASP A 66 -24.42 -6.12 7.48
N VAL A 67 -24.25 -7.23 6.77
CA VAL A 67 -23.15 -7.46 5.81
C VAL A 67 -23.09 -6.34 4.78
N ARG A 68 -24.24 -5.85 4.31
CA ARG A 68 -24.30 -4.74 3.34
C ARG A 68 -23.65 -3.49 3.89
N THR A 69 -23.94 -3.13 5.15
CA THR A 69 -23.35 -1.95 5.80
C THR A 69 -21.86 -2.10 5.98
N THR A 70 -21.40 -3.28 6.43
CA THR A 70 -19.97 -3.57 6.59
C THR A 70 -19.21 -3.44 5.28
N VAL A 71 -19.75 -3.96 4.17
CA VAL A 71 -19.15 -3.82 2.84
C VAL A 71 -19.06 -2.37 2.40
N TRP A 72 -20.11 -1.57 2.62
CA TRP A 72 -20.07 -0.14 2.29
C TRP A 72 -19.06 0.64 3.11
N VAL A 73 -18.92 0.34 4.40
CA VAL A 73 -17.88 0.94 5.25
C VAL A 73 -16.50 0.62 4.68
N GLY A 74 -16.21 -0.65 4.36
CA GLY A 74 -14.94 -1.05 3.75
C GLY A 74 -14.68 -0.35 2.41
N ALA A 75 -15.70 -0.26 1.55
CA ALA A 75 -15.62 0.45 0.28
C ALA A 75 -15.26 1.94 0.47
N ILE A 76 -15.96 2.64 1.36
CA ILE A 76 -15.70 4.05 1.67
C ILE A 76 -14.29 4.23 2.23
N LEU A 77 -13.86 3.39 3.18
CA LEU A 77 -12.51 3.44 3.73
C LEU A 77 -11.44 3.24 2.64
N SER A 78 -11.65 2.31 1.71
CA SER A 78 -10.72 2.06 0.60
C SER A 78 -10.61 3.24 -0.37
N LEU A 79 -11.68 4.03 -0.56
CA LEU A 79 -11.63 5.25 -1.39
C LEU A 79 -10.66 6.29 -0.83
N PHE A 80 -10.40 6.27 0.47
CA PHE A 80 -9.49 7.19 1.15
C PHE A 80 -8.10 6.59 1.42
N ALA A 81 -7.82 5.36 0.99
CA ALA A 81 -6.53 4.69 1.22
C ALA A 81 -5.34 5.41 0.57
N PHE A 82 -5.58 6.27 -0.42
CA PHE A 82 -4.54 7.07 -1.07
C PHE A 82 -4.09 8.29 -0.23
N LEU A 83 -4.89 8.73 0.75
CA LEU A 83 -4.63 9.97 1.49
C LEU A 83 -3.25 9.99 2.19
N PRO A 84 -2.77 8.93 2.86
CA PRO A 84 -1.45 8.95 3.48
C PRO A 84 -0.32 9.19 2.46
N VAL A 85 -0.44 8.61 1.26
CA VAL A 85 0.53 8.82 0.17
C VAL A 85 0.38 10.22 -0.42
N PHE A 86 -0.85 10.73 -0.53
CA PHE A 86 -1.13 12.08 -1.01
C PHE A 86 -0.56 13.16 -0.10
N PHE A 87 -0.57 12.97 1.22
CA PHE A 87 0.04 13.91 2.16
C PHE A 87 1.53 13.65 2.41
N SER A 88 2.07 12.53 1.92
CA SER A 88 3.48 12.20 2.05
C SER A 88 4.37 13.07 1.14
N PRO A 89 5.60 13.43 1.57
CA PRO A 89 6.57 14.12 0.74
C PRO A 89 6.99 13.32 -0.51
N VAL A 90 6.69 12.03 -0.58
CA VAL A 90 6.98 11.15 -1.73
C VAL A 90 6.42 11.72 -3.04
N ARG A 91 5.28 12.43 -3.04
CA ARG A 91 4.72 13.04 -4.25
C ARG A 91 5.56 14.19 -4.84
N SER A 92 6.47 14.77 -4.05
CA SER A 92 7.36 15.84 -4.49
C SER A 92 8.69 15.34 -5.05
N LEU A 93 8.94 14.02 -5.00
CA LEU A 93 10.15 13.42 -5.54
C LEU A 93 10.09 13.43 -7.08
N GLN A 94 10.97 14.24 -7.69
CA GLN A 94 11.14 14.32 -9.14
C GLN A 94 12.24 13.38 -9.66
N ARG A 95 13.15 12.97 -8.78
CA ARG A 95 14.21 12.00 -9.05
C ARG A 95 14.28 11.02 -7.90
N ILE A 96 14.63 9.79 -8.22
CA ILE A 96 14.95 8.77 -7.24
C ILE A 96 16.22 9.24 -6.52
N PRO A 97 16.23 9.37 -5.18
CA PRO A 97 17.43 9.72 -4.43
C PRO A 97 18.56 8.77 -4.79
N GLU A 98 19.71 9.31 -5.20
CA GLU A 98 20.89 8.49 -5.45
C GLU A 98 21.36 7.92 -4.10
N PRO A 99 21.79 6.65 -4.05
CA PRO A 99 22.41 6.10 -2.85
C PRO A 99 23.54 7.03 -2.45
N GLU A 100 23.59 7.49 -1.20
CA GLU A 100 24.78 8.16 -0.69
C GLU A 100 25.95 7.17 -0.84
N GLU A 101 26.77 7.35 -1.88
CA GLU A 101 28.10 6.79 -1.93
C GLU A 101 28.77 7.25 -0.65
N SER A 102 29.00 6.30 0.25
CA SER A 102 29.82 6.54 1.43
C SER A 102 31.23 6.88 0.96
N VAL A 103 31.47 8.16 0.71
CA VAL A 103 32.79 8.78 0.64
C VAL A 103 33.40 8.63 2.03
N THR A 104 34.08 7.51 2.24
CA THR A 104 35.17 7.18 3.19
C THR A 104 35.22 5.65 3.23
N ALA A 105 36.20 5.02 2.56
CA ALA A 105 37.52 4.71 3.10
C ALA A 105 37.45 3.67 4.25
#